data_AF-A0A2U1KDN4-F1
#
_entry.id   AF-A0A2U1KDN4-F1
#
_cell.length_a   1.000
_cell.length_b   1.000
_cell.length_c   1.000
_cell.angle_alpha   90.00
_cell.angle_beta   90.00
_cell.angle_gamma   90.00
#
_symmetry.space_group_name_H-M   'P 1'
#
loop_
_entity.id
_entity.type
_entity.pdbx_description
1 polymer ?
#
loop_
_entity_poly.entity_id
_entity_poly.type
_entity_poly.pdbx_seq_one_letter_code
_entity_poly.pdbx_strand_id
1 'polypeptide(L)' 'MMLGLLFWDELLRLQAAKSVGVPVILDALIPVDLLNNVDIFSPNKSELARLTGMPTENI' A
#
# COMPACT_ATOMS: atom_id res chain seq x y z
N MET A 1 -19.83 -3.13 -9.36
CA MET A 1 -19.26 -1.89 -9.94
C MET A 1 -18.64 -0.92 -8.92
N MET A 2 -18.74 -1.14 -7.59
CA MET A 2 -18.31 -0.15 -6.58
C MET A 2 -16.85 -0.32 -6.08
N LEU A 3 -16.27 -1.53 -6.16
CA LEU A 3 -14.89 -1.81 -5.76
C LEU A 3 -13.83 -1.16 -6.66
N GLY A 4 -14.15 -0.90 -7.94
CA GLY A 4 -13.21 -0.29 -8.88
C GLY A 4 -12.96 1.19 -8.59
N LEU A 5 -13.99 1.95 -8.22
CA LEU A 5 -13.86 3.40 -8.01
C LEU A 5 -13.02 3.74 -6.76
N LEU A 6 -13.18 2.98 -5.67
CA LEU A 6 -12.38 3.16 -4.45
C LEU A 6 -10.88 2.92 -4.69
N PHE A 7 -10.53 1.96 -5.54
CA PHE A 7 -9.14 1.71 -5.91
C PHE A 7 -8.54 2.88 -6.71
N TRP A 8 -9.30 3.44 -7.66
CA TRP A 8 -8.84 4.56 -8.48
C TRP A 8 -8.68 5.85 -7.67
N ASP A 9 -9.58 6.12 -6.72
CA ASP A 9 -9.47 7.29 -5.83
C ASP A 9 -8.20 7.23 -4.97
N GLU A 10 -7.85 6.05 -4.44
CA GLU A 10 -6.65 5.89 -3.62
C GLU A 10 -5.37 6.05 -4.46
N LEU A 11 -5.34 5.48 -5.67
CA LEU A 11 -4.22 5.67 -6.61
C LEU A 11 -4.00 7.15 -6.95
N LEU A 12 -5.09 7.89 -7.21
CA LEU A 12 -5.03 9.33 -7.50
C LEU A 12 -4.48 10.13 -6.32
N ARG A 13 -4.89 9.80 -5.09
CA ARG A 13 -4.36 10.45 -3.87
C ARG A 13 -2.87 10.23 -3.70
N LEU A 14 -2.40 8.99 -3.89
CA LEU A 14 -0.99 8.64 -3.79
C LEU A 14 -0.16 9.38 -4.85
N GLN A 15 -0.65 9.42 -6.10
CA GLN A 15 0.01 10.17 -7.18
C GLN A 15 0.09 11.67 -6.88
N ALA A 16 -1.00 12.27 -6.36
CA ALA A 16 -1.05 13.67 -6.00
C ALA A 16 -0.02 14.01 -4.91
N ALA A 17 0.03 13.23 -3.82
CA ALA A 17 1.00 13.43 -2.73
C ALA A 17 2.45 13.33 -3.23
N LYS A 18 2.75 12.30 -4.04
CA LYS A 18 4.08 12.11 -4.65
C LYS A 18 4.46 13.27 -5.57
N SER A 19 3.52 13.81 -6.35
CA SER A 19 3.78 14.94 -7.25
C SER A 19 4.17 16.24 -6.56
N VAL A 20 3.80 16.40 -5.28
CA VAL A 20 4.14 17.57 -4.46
C VAL A 20 5.27 17.29 -3.46
N GLY A 21 5.89 16.11 -3.53
CA GLY A 21 7.02 15.72 -2.68
C GLY A 21 6.66 15.50 -1.22
N VAL A 22 5.40 15.21 -0.91
CA VAL A 22 4.96 14.89 0.45
C VAL A 22 5.14 13.38 0.69
N PRO A 23 5.78 12.96 1.78
CA PRO A 23 5.95 11.55 2.10
C PRO A 23 4.61 10.83 2.25
N VAL A 24 4.52 9.65 1.65
CA VAL A 24 3.34 8.79 1.67
C VAL A 24 3.59 7.60 2.57
N ILE A 25 2.83 7.52 3.66
CA ILE A 25 2.79 6.36 4.57
C ILE A 25 1.50 5.61 4.32
N LEU A 26 1.60 4.30 4.14
CA LEU A 26 0.47 3.45 3.83
C LEU A 26 0.26 2.37 4.88
N ASP A 27 -0.89 2.42 5.55
CA ASP A 27 -1.36 1.48 6.58
C ASP A 27 -2.61 0.75 6.08
N ALA A 28 -2.47 0.05 4.96
CA ALA A 28 -3.56 -0.74 4.38
C ALA A 28 -3.03 -1.77 3.39
N LEU A 29 -3.77 -2.86 3.24
CA LEU A 29 -3.45 -3.90 2.27
C LEU A 29 -4.04 -3.55 0.90
N ILE A 30 -3.18 -3.20 -0.04
CA ILE A 30 -3.58 -2.70 -1.36
C ILE A 30 -2.71 -3.37 -2.44
N PRO A 31 -3.14 -3.36 -3.72
CA PRO A 31 -2.37 -3.95 -4.81
C PRO A 31 -0.94 -3.45 -4.85
N VAL A 32 -0.02 -4.38 -5.15
CA VAL A 32 1.42 -4.15 -5.22
C VAL A 32 1.77 -2.95 -6.12
N ASP A 33 0.95 -2.69 -7.15
CA ASP A 33 1.13 -1.57 -8.07
C ASP A 33 1.10 -0.20 -7.38
N LEU A 34 0.39 -0.08 -6.24
CA LEU A 34 0.33 1.14 -5.45
C LEU A 34 1.60 1.37 -4.62
N LEU A 35 2.35 0.31 -4.28
CA LEU A 35 3.57 0.41 -3.48
C LEU A 35 4.65 1.25 -4.18
N ASN A 36 4.60 1.38 -5.52
CA ASN A 36 5.49 2.27 -6.27
C ASN A 36 5.31 3.77 -5.93
N ASN A 37 4.19 4.14 -5.30
CA ASN A 37 3.88 5.52 -4.92
C ASN A 37 3.94 5.76 -3.40
N VAL A 38 4.50 4.80 -2.66
CA VAL A 38 4.58 4.82 -1.20
C VAL A 38 6.03 4.90 -0.77
N ASP A 39 6.34 5.78 0.17
CA ASP A 39 7.67 5.91 0.74
C ASP A 39 7.88 4.91 1.90
N ILE A 40 6.83 4.74 2.72
CA ILE A 40 6.83 3.82 3.85
C ILE A 40 5.57 2.97 3.81
N PHE A 41 5.74 1.66 3.66
CA PHE A 41 4.68 0.69 3.82
C PHE A 41 4.72 0.11 5.23
N SER A 42 3.60 0.18 5.97
CA SER A 42 3.50 -0.24 7.38
C SER A 42 2.60 -1.47 7.55
N PRO A 43 2.97 -2.65 7.00
CA PRO A 43 2.14 -3.84 7.13
C PRO A 43 2.17 -4.38 8.56
N ASN A 44 1.07 -4.96 9.01
CA ASN A 44 1.12 -5.87 10.15
C ASN A 44 1.72 -7.24 9.74
N LYS A 45 2.00 -8.11 10.72
CA LYS A 45 2.64 -9.42 10.51
C LYS A 45 1.94 -10.26 9.42
N SER A 46 0.63 -10.43 9.54
CA SER A 46 -0.15 -11.26 8.60
C SER A 46 -0.11 -10.72 7.18
N GLU A 47 -0.08 -9.40 7.02
CA GLU A 47 -0.03 -8.74 5.71
C GLU A 47 1.36 -8.83 5.09
N LEU A 48 2.40 -8.65 5.91
CA LEU A 48 3.80 -8.83 5.50
C LEU A 48 4.05 -10.27 5.05
N ALA A 49 3.54 -11.26 5.79
CA ALA A 49 3.64 -12.66 5.40
C ALA A 49 2.94 -12.92 4.07
N ARG A 50 1.76 -12.33 3.84
CA ARG A 50 1.03 -12.45 2.59
C ARG A 50 1.73 -11.78 1.41
N LEU A 51 2.37 -10.64 1.64
CA LEU A 51 3.10 -9.88 0.61
C LEU A 51 4.41 -10.58 0.23
N THR A 52 5.13 -11.14 1.20
CA THR A 52 6.47 -11.70 0.99
C THR A 52 6.47 -13.21 0.76
N GLY A 53 5.41 -13.91 1.16
CA GLY A 53 5.39 -15.37 1.25
C GLY A 53 6.27 -15.94 2.37
N MET A 54 6.85 -15.09 3.21
CA MET A 54 7.74 -15.49 4.31
C MET A 54 6.96 -15.61 5.63
N PRO A 55 7.30 -16.56 6.50
CA PRO A 55 6.75 -16.60 7.84
C PRO A 55 7.21 -15.38 8.63
N THR A 56 6.26 -14.72 9.29
CA THR A 56 6.50 -13.55 10.17
C THR A 56 6.20 -13.84 11.64
N GLU A 57 5.69 -15.03 11.93
CA GLU A 57 5.68 -15.58 13.29
C GLU A 57 7.06 -16.18 13.56
N ASN A 58 7.54 -16.04 14.80
CA ASN A 58 8.87 -16.48 15.19
C ASN A 58 9.05 -17.99 14.87
N ILE A 59 10.20 -18.32 14.29
CA ILE A 59 10.68 -19.70 14.10
C ILE A 59 11.24 -20.21 15.43
#